data_AF-A0A367RFS6-F1
#
_entry.id   AF-A0A367RFS6-F1
#
_cell.length_a   1.000
_cell.length_b   1.000
_cell.length_c   1.000
_cell.angle_alpha   90.00
_cell.angle_beta   90.00
_cell.angle_gamma   90.00
#
_symmetry.space_group_name_H-M   'P 1'
#
loop_
_entity.id
_entity.type
_entity.pdbx_description
1 polymer ?
#
loop_
_entity_poly.entity_id
_entity_poly.type
_entity_poly.pdbx_seq_one_letter_code
_entity_poly.pdbx_strand_id
1 'polypeptide(L)' 'MNKKWATKRITVNLASTETEKLEKYCAITGRPATDVIRELIRSLPVSQAEVSQSSQAISTNSLAHTAVS' A
#
# COMPACT_ATOMS: atom_id res chain seq x y z
N MET A 1 15.86 13.64 2.58
CA MET A 1 15.11 14.22 1.44
C MET A 1 14.81 13.08 0.45
N ASN A 2 13.58 13.01 -0.06
CA ASN A 2 13.10 12.20 -1.21
C ASN A 2 13.41 10.69 -1.27
N LYS A 3 12.73 9.88 -0.44
CA LYS A 3 12.28 8.56 -0.91
C LYS A 3 11.16 8.81 -1.92
N LYS A 4 11.50 9.10 -3.18
CA LYS A 4 10.53 8.99 -4.30
C LYS A 4 10.17 7.51 -4.38
N TRP A 5 9.16 7.08 -3.65
CA TRP A 5 8.57 5.75 -3.82
C TRP A 5 8.14 5.69 -5.28
N ALA A 6 8.86 4.88 -6.07
CA ALA A 6 8.49 4.65 -7.45
C ALA A 6 7.02 4.24 -7.47
N THR A 7 6.20 4.97 -8.22
CA THR A 7 4.79 4.63 -8.36
C THR A 7 4.72 3.25 -9.02
N LYS A 8 4.49 2.21 -8.21
CA LYS A 8 4.26 0.86 -8.72
C LYS A 8 2.89 0.84 -9.40
N ARG A 9 2.85 0.31 -10.62
CA ARG A 9 1.63 0.10 -11.39
C ARG A 9 1.21 -1.36 -11.27
N ILE A 10 -0.09 -1.58 -11.08
CA ILE A 10 -0.71 -2.90 -11.13
C ILE A 10 -1.82 -2.85 -12.17
N THR A 11 -2.01 -3.94 -12.90
CA THR A 11 -3.14 -4.13 -13.80
C THR A 11 -4.12 -5.07 -13.10
N VAL A 12 -5.40 -4.71 -13.09
CA VAL A 12 -6.46 -5.52 -12.51
C VAL A 12 -7.44 -5.84 -13.63
N ASN A 13 -7.70 -7.13 -13.82
CA ASN A 13 -8.73 -7.58 -14.73
C ASN A 13 -10.04 -7.68 -13.96
N LEU A 14 -11.10 -7.13 -14.54
CA LEU A 14 -12.45 -7.15 -13.97
C LEU A 14 -13.37 -7.89 -14.94
N ALA A 15 -14.40 -8.56 -14.40
CA ALA A 15 -15.45 -9.09 -15.25
C ALA A 15 -16.21 -7.92 -15.93
N SER A 16 -16.75 -8.14 -17.12
CA SER A 16 -17.44 -7.08 -17.89
C SER A 16 -18.54 -6.38 -17.09
N THR A 17 -19.27 -7.15 -16.27
CA THR A 17 -20.33 -6.63 -15.39
C THR A 17 -19.79 -5.72 -14.27
N GLU A 18 -18.62 -6.04 -13.73
CA GLU A 18 -17.96 -5.24 -12.69
C GLU A 18 -17.38 -3.96 -13.28
N THR A 19 -16.80 -4.03 -14.48
CA THR A 19 -16.32 -2.86 -15.23
C THR A 19 -17.47 -1.89 -15.50
N GLU A 20 -18.61 -2.36 -16.02
CA GLU A 20 -19.77 -1.52 -16.30
C GLU A 20 -20.32 -0.85 -15.03
N LYS A 21 -20.37 -1.60 -13.91
CA LYS A 21 -20.78 -1.05 -12.61
C LYS A 21 -19.83 0.05 -12.14
N LEU A 22 -18.52 -0.16 -12.28
CA LEU A 22 -17.51 0.83 -11.92
C LEU A 22 -17.62 2.09 -12.77
N GLU A 23 -17.79 1.95 -14.08
CA GLU A 23 -17.95 3.06 -15.03
C GLU A 23 -19.18 3.91 -14.70
N LYS A 24 -20.35 3.28 -14.47
CA LYS A 24 -21.57 3.98 -14.05
C LYS A 24 -21.37 4.74 -12.76
N TYR A 25 -20.75 4.13 -11.76
CA TYR A 25 -20.46 4.79 -10.49
C TYR A 25 -19.52 5.99 -10.66
N CYS A 26 -18.47 5.86 -11.48
CA CYS A 26 -17.56 6.96 -11.78
C CYS A 26 -18.26 8.10 -12.52
N ALA A 27 -19.16 7.78 -13.47
CA ALA A 27 -19.94 8.77 -14.20
C ALA A 27 -20.88 9.57 -13.28
N ILE A 28 -21.51 8.92 -12.30
CA ILE A 28 -22.43 9.57 -11.35
C ILE A 28 -21.66 10.43 -10.34
N THR A 29 -20.54 9.92 -9.83
CA THR A 29 -19.81 10.56 -8.73
C THR A 29 -18.72 11.54 -9.20
N GLY A 30 -18.35 11.50 -10.48
CA GLY A 30 -17.22 12.25 -11.03
C GLY A 30 -15.85 11.77 -10.54
N ARG A 31 -15.79 10.69 -9.75
CA ARG A 31 -14.54 10.16 -9.22
C ARG A 31 -13.78 9.36 -10.29
N PRO A 32 -12.45 9.47 -10.38
CA PRO A 32 -11.68 8.65 -11.29
C PRO A 32 -11.66 7.20 -10.82
N ALA A 33 -11.75 6.27 -11.77
CA ALA A 33 -11.76 4.83 -11.50
C ALA A 33 -10.57 4.36 -10.66
N THR A 34 -9.40 4.98 -10.85
CA THR A 34 -8.18 4.67 -10.08
C THR A 34 -8.33 4.98 -8.59
N ASP A 35 -9.01 6.05 -8.21
CA ASP A 35 -9.21 6.40 -6.80
C ASP A 35 -10.26 5.50 -6.16
N VAL A 36 -11.31 5.15 -6.90
CA VAL A 36 -12.32 4.18 -6.45
C VAL A 36 -11.68 2.80 -6.22
N ILE A 37 -10.91 2.28 -7.19
CA ILE A 37 -10.20 1.01 -7.04
C ILE A 37 -9.23 1.06 -5.86
N ARG A 38 -8.48 2.16 -5.71
CA ARG A 38 -7.51 2.31 -4.61
C ARG A 38 -8.20 2.30 -3.24
N GLU A 39 -9.38 2.93 -3.14
CA GLU A 39 -10.19 2.91 -1.92
C GLU A 39 -10.69 1.50 -1.61
N LEU A 40 -11.26 0.81 -2.60
CA LEU A 40 -11.73 -0.57 -2.44
C LEU A 40 -10.60 -1.51 -1.99
N ILE A 41 -9.42 -1.43 -2.62
CA ILE A 41 -8.25 -2.24 -2.22
C ILE A 41 -7.86 -1.97 -0.76
N ARG A 42 -7.86 -0.70 -0.32
CA ARG A 42 -7.53 -0.35 1.07
C ARG A 42 -8.57 -0.81 2.09
N SER A 43 -9.81 -1.00 1.66
CA SER A 43 -10.88 -1.53 2.52
C SER A 43 -10.78 -3.04 2.74
N LEU A 44 -10.01 -3.75 1.90
CA LEU A 44 -9.80 -5.18 2.07
C LEU A 44 -8.99 -5.43 3.35
N PRO A 45 -9.34 -6.47 4.14
CA PRO A 45 -8.54 -6.84 5.30
C PRO A 45 -7.14 -7.22 4.85
N VAL A 46 -6.13 -6.67 5.53
CA VAL A 46 -4.75 -7.07 5.30
C VAL A 46 -4.56 -8.43 5.93
N SER A 47 -4.74 -9.50 5.14
CA SER A 47 -4.25 -10.81 5.53
C SER A 47 -2.74 -10.69 5.71
N GLN A 48 -2.24 -11.00 6.90
CA GLN A 48 -0.81 -11.05 7.23
C GLN A 48 -0.13 -12.21 6.49
N ALA A 49 -0.20 -12.23 5.16
CA ALA A 49 0.69 -13.01 4.35
C ALA A 49 1.96 -12.18 4.23
N GLU A 50 2.85 -12.37 5.23
CA GLU A 50 4.27 -12.03 5.25
C GLU A 50 4.66 -11.03 4.16
N VAL A 51 4.57 -9.73 4.48
CA VAL A 51 5.37 -8.74 3.78
C VAL A 51 6.80 -9.10 4.13
N SER A 52 7.42 -9.97 3.32
CA SER A 52 8.85 -10.27 3.37
C SER A 52 9.57 -8.94 3.14
N GLN A 53 9.81 -8.24 4.23
CA GLN A 53 10.65 -7.07 4.34
C GLN A 53 12.08 -7.56 4.18
N SER A 54 12.51 -7.80 2.94
CA SER A 54 13.93 -7.75 2.64
C SER A 54 14.40 -6.30 2.76
N SER A 55 15.16 -6.08 3.83
CA SER A 55 16.18 -5.03 4.02
C SER A 55 15.72 -3.67 4.56
N GLN A 56 15.88 -3.45 5.88
CA GLN A 56 17.07 -2.77 6.40
C GLN A 56 17.19 -2.88 7.93
N ALA A 57 18.38 -3.34 8.36
CA ALA A 57 18.78 -3.60 9.73
C ALA A 57 18.78 -2.33 10.59
N ILE A 58 18.14 -2.41 11.77
CA ILE A 58 18.43 -1.50 12.88
C ILE A 58 19.68 -2.05 13.56
N SER A 59 20.81 -1.42 13.30
CA SER A 59 22.08 -1.69 13.97
C SER A 59 21.95 -1.30 15.44
N THR A 60 21.98 -2.29 16.32
CA THR A 60 22.10 -2.11 17.76
C THR A 60 23.51 -1.66 18.08
N ASN A 61 23.68 -0.50 18.72
CA ASN A 61 24.84 -0.28 19.58
C ASN A 61 24.37 -0.07 21.01
N SER A 62 24.40 -1.17 21.75
CA SER A 62 24.55 -1.19 23.19
C SER A 62 25.94 -0.64 23.52
N LEU A 63 26.04 0.31 24.44
CA LEU A 63 27.26 0.51 25.21
C LEU A 63 26.87 1.00 26.61
N ALA A 64 26.74 0.05 27.52
CA ALA A 64 26.79 0.30 28.96
C ALA A 64 28.22 0.76 29.31
N HIS A 65 28.35 1.93 29.94
CA HIS A 65 29.58 2.33 30.62
C HIS A 65 29.26 2.50 32.12
N THR A 66 29.50 1.41 32.83
CA THR A 66 30.29 1.31 34.07
C THR A 66 30.18 2.41 35.12
N ALA A 67 29.70 2.01 36.29
CA ALA A 67 29.86 2.70 37.57
C ALA A 67 31.32 3.07 37.85
N VAL A 68 31.56 4.31 38.30
CA VAL A 68 32.77 4.70 39.00
C VAL A 68 32.39 5.59 40.19
N SER A 69 32.77 5.08 41.37
CA SER A 69 33.03 5.71 42.68
C SER A 69 31.93 6.47 43.40
#